data_AF-A0A7W0H2L0-F1
#
_entry.id   AF-A0A7W0H2L0-F1
#
_cell.length_a   1.000
_cell.length_b   1.000
_cell.length_c   1.000
_cell.angle_alpha   90.00
_cell.angle_beta   90.00
_cell.angle_gamma   90.00
#
_symmetry.space_group_name_H-M   'P 1'
#
loop_
_entity.id
_entity.type
_entity.pdbx_description
1 polymer ?
#
loop_
_entity_poly.entity_id
_entity_poly.type
_entity_poly.pdbx_seq_one_letter_code
_entity_poly.pdbx_strand_id
1 'polypeptide(L)'
;MSGAEAKNLEAISLAIDQHNEGCEWPAVAVEMNPFEIERLGWDSIRGLPIRGNAELGTGRFRVVCAREEGEPGEEVEAVAEQTVPAEPVSVP
;
A
#
# COMPACT_ATOMS: atom_id res chain seq x y z
N MET A 1 -19.58 7.08 -6.72
CA MET A 1 -18.58 6.16 -7.29
C MET A 1 -18.99 5.86 -8.72
N SER A 2 -18.08 6.07 -9.66
CA SER A 2 -18.31 5.80 -11.07
C SER A 2 -18.43 4.29 -11.28
N GLY A 3 -19.30 3.82 -12.17
CA GLY A 3 -19.52 2.37 -12.36
C GLY A 3 -18.26 1.58 -12.77
N ALA A 4 -17.24 2.25 -13.32
CA ALA A 4 -15.94 1.64 -13.64
C ALA A 4 -15.07 1.39 -12.40
N GLU A 5 -15.08 2.29 -11.42
CA GLU A 5 -14.33 2.15 -10.16
C GLU A 5 -14.88 0.98 -9.34
N ALA A 6 -16.21 0.87 -9.26
CA ALA A 6 -16.86 -0.22 -8.54
C ALA A 6 -16.52 -1.60 -9.15
N LYS A 7 -16.51 -1.69 -10.49
CA LYS A 7 -16.11 -2.92 -11.20
C LYS A 7 -14.64 -3.26 -10.99
N ASN A 8 -13.77 -2.26 -10.97
CA ASN A 8 -12.34 -2.47 -10.68
C ASN A 8 -12.15 -2.98 -9.24
N LEU A 9 -12.82 -2.37 -8.26
CA LEU A 9 -12.74 -2.79 -6.87
C LEU A 9 -13.24 -4.22 -6.66
N GLU A 10 -14.36 -4.58 -7.31
CA GLU A 10 -14.92 -5.93 -7.25
C GLU A 10 -13.97 -6.97 -7.86
N ALA A 11 -13.39 -6.67 -9.04
CA ALA A 11 -12.43 -7.56 -9.69
C ALA A 11 -11.15 -7.77 -8.86
N ILE A 12 -10.60 -6.69 -8.27
CA ILE A 12 -9.42 -6.77 -7.42
C ILE A 12 -9.75 -7.54 -6.13
N SER A 13 -10.92 -7.28 -5.53
CA SER A 13 -11.35 -7.97 -4.30
C SER A 13 -11.47 -9.47 -4.52
N LEU A 14 -12.10 -9.89 -5.62
CA LEU A 14 -12.23 -11.31 -5.97
C LEU A 14 -10.87 -11.97 -6.21
N ALA A 15 -9.95 -11.28 -6.88
CA ALA A 15 -8.61 -11.80 -7.10
C ALA A 15 -7.80 -11.97 -5.82
N ILE A 16 -7.96 -11.06 -4.84
CA ILE A 16 -7.35 -11.19 -3.51
C ILE A 16 -7.90 -12.43 -2.79
N ASP A 17 -9.21 -12.64 -2.81
CA ASP A 17 -9.82 -13.80 -2.14
C ASP A 17 -9.35 -15.11 -2.78
N GLN A 18 -9.37 -15.20 -4.11
CA GLN A 18 -8.85 -16.36 -4.85
C GLN A 18 -7.37 -16.64 -4.56
N HIS A 19 -6.56 -15.58 -4.42
CA HIS A 19 -5.16 -15.72 -4.08
C HIS A 19 -4.99 -16.28 -2.66
N ASN A 20 -5.70 -15.73 -1.68
CA ASN A 20 -5.60 -16.17 -0.28
C ASN A 20 -6.16 -17.58 -0.05
N GLU A 21 -7.05 -18.06 -0.91
CA GLU A 21 -7.53 -19.45 -0.89
C GLU A 21 -6.53 -20.43 -1.54
N GLY A 22 -5.80 -19.99 -2.57
CA GLY A 22 -4.95 -20.84 -3.40
C GLY A 22 -3.45 -20.78 -3.12
N CYS A 23 -2.97 -19.75 -2.43
CA CYS A 23 -1.55 -19.55 -2.10
C CYS A 23 -1.29 -19.83 -0.61
N GLU A 24 -0.15 -20.43 -0.30
CA GLU A 24 0.32 -20.62 1.08
C GLU A 24 0.69 -19.28 1.76
N TRP A 25 0.98 -18.25 0.94
CA TRP A 25 1.40 -16.93 1.39
C TRP A 25 0.25 -15.93 1.21
N PRO A 26 -0.09 -15.14 2.24
CA PRO A 26 -1.16 -14.15 2.11
C PRO A 26 -0.76 -13.03 1.14
N ALA A 27 -1.76 -12.39 0.54
CA ALA A 27 -1.59 -11.16 -0.21
C ALA A 27 -1.09 -10.03 0.72
N VAL A 28 -0.05 -9.31 0.29
CA VAL A 28 0.56 -8.20 1.06
C VAL A 28 0.48 -6.86 0.35
N ALA A 29 0.30 -6.85 -0.98
CA ALA A 29 0.14 -5.63 -1.77
C ALA A 29 -0.61 -5.91 -3.07
N VAL A 30 -1.11 -4.85 -3.69
CA VAL A 30 -1.65 -4.88 -5.05
C VAL A 30 -0.83 -3.95 -5.93
N GLU A 31 -0.27 -4.47 -7.01
CA GLU A 31 0.42 -3.66 -8.01
C GLU A 31 -0.55 -3.21 -9.11
N MET A 32 -0.47 -1.94 -9.46
CA MET A 32 -1.26 -1.33 -10.54
C MET A 32 -0.39 -0.38 -11.36
N ASN A 33 -0.84 -0.05 -12.57
CA ASN A 33 -0.17 0.98 -13.35
C ASN A 33 -0.23 2.33 -12.58
N PRO A 34 0.90 3.05 -12.40
CA PRO A 34 0.94 4.33 -11.69
C PRO A 34 -0.10 5.36 -12.20
N PHE A 35 -0.33 5.41 -13.51
CA PHE A 35 -1.34 6.27 -14.10
C PHE A 35 -2.76 5.94 -13.61
N GLU A 36 -3.08 4.66 -13.44
CA GLU A 36 -4.38 4.25 -12.90
C GLU A 36 -4.48 4.58 -11.40
N ILE A 37 -3.39 4.47 -10.64
CA ILE A 37 -3.35 4.85 -9.22
C ILE A 37 -3.64 6.35 -9.09
N GLU A 38 -2.96 7.19 -9.85
CA GLU A 38 -3.19 8.64 -9.88
C GLU A 38 -4.61 8.99 -10.32
N ARG A 39 -5.13 8.28 -11.34
CA ARG A 39 -6.48 8.51 -11.87
C ARG A 39 -7.59 8.10 -10.89
N LEU A 40 -7.40 6.99 -10.19
CA LEU A 40 -8.36 6.44 -9.22
C LEU A 40 -8.26 7.12 -7.86
N GLY A 41 -7.08 7.63 -7.51
CA GLY A 41 -6.79 8.25 -6.21
C GLY A 41 -6.89 7.25 -5.06
N TRP A 42 -6.45 6.01 -5.26
CA TRP A 42 -6.49 4.95 -4.24
C TRP A 42 -5.11 4.70 -3.66
N ASP A 43 -5.02 4.69 -2.34
CA ASP A 43 -3.77 4.37 -1.62
C ASP A 43 -3.73 2.90 -1.14
N SER A 44 -4.90 2.33 -0.86
CA SER A 44 -5.05 0.95 -0.39
C SER A 44 -6.37 0.32 -0.84
N ILE A 45 -6.39 -1.01 -0.96
CA ILE A 45 -7.61 -1.81 -1.25
C ILE A 45 -7.72 -2.91 -0.22
N ARG A 46 -8.83 -2.95 0.52
CA ARG A 46 -9.08 -3.93 1.60
C ARG A 46 -7.96 -4.00 2.65
N GLY A 47 -7.29 -2.88 2.89
CA GLY A 47 -6.16 -2.79 3.83
C GLY A 47 -4.81 -3.21 3.25
N LEU A 48 -4.74 -3.63 1.98
CA LEU A 48 -3.47 -3.87 1.29
C LEU A 48 -3.00 -2.59 0.58
N PRO A 49 -1.73 -2.20 0.73
CA PRO A 49 -1.17 -1.05 0.02
C PRO A 49 -1.18 -1.28 -1.50
N ILE A 50 -1.43 -0.21 -2.26
CA ILE A 50 -1.28 -0.24 -3.72
C ILE A 50 0.13 0.25 -4.08
N ARG A 51 0.84 -0.52 -4.90
CA ARG A 51 2.18 -0.19 -5.40
C ARG A 51 2.12 0.11 -6.89
N GLY A 52 2.84 1.14 -7.31
CA GLY A 52 2.96 1.50 -8.73
C GLY A 52 3.92 0.56 -9.46
N ASN A 53 3.45 -0.10 -10.51
CA ASN A 53 4.27 -0.91 -11.40
C ASN A 53 4.09 -0.45 -12.86
N ALA A 54 5.12 0.21 -13.41
CA ALA A 54 5.11 0.75 -14.77
C ALA A 54 5.18 -0.33 -15.87
N GLU A 55 5.53 -1.57 -15.51
CA GLU A 55 5.51 -2.71 -16.44
C GLU A 55 4.08 -3.24 -16.67
N LEU A 56 3.13 -2.91 -15.79
CA LEU A 56 1.73 -3.27 -15.95
C LEU A 56 1.02 -2.28 -16.90
N GLY A 57 0.33 -2.82 -17.91
CA GLY A 57 -0.57 -2.02 -18.74
C GLY A 57 -1.77 -1.47 -17.95
N THR A 58 -2.41 -0.41 -18.45
CA THR A 58 -3.63 0.13 -17.85
C THR A 58 -4.75 -0.91 -17.81
N GLY A 59 -5.59 -0.87 -16.78
CA GLY A 59 -6.66 -1.84 -16.55
C GLY A 59 -6.18 -3.24 -16.12
N ARG A 60 -4.89 -3.43 -15.84
CA ARG A 60 -4.35 -4.65 -15.22
C ARG A 60 -3.87 -4.36 -13.81
N PHE A 61 -3.88 -5.41 -13.00
CA PHE A 61 -3.35 -5.41 -11.65
C PHE A 61 -2.69 -6.76 -11.36
N ARG A 62 -1.83 -6.79 -10.34
CA ARG A 62 -1.19 -8.01 -9.83
C ARG A 62 -1.35 -8.06 -8.31
N VAL A 63 -1.72 -9.22 -7.78
CA VAL A 63 -1.71 -9.47 -6.33
C VAL A 63 -0.32 -9.99 -5.96
N VAL A 64 0.36 -9.30 -5.04
CA VAL A 64 1.69 -9.67 -4.56
C VAL A 64 1.53 -10.43 -3.25
N CYS A 65 2.18 -11.59 -3.15
CA CYS A 65 2.17 -12.42 -1.94
C CYS A 65 3.40 -12.16 -1.07
N ALA A 66 3.33 -12.52 0.21
CA ALA A 66 4.42 -12.32 1.16
C ALA A 66 5.76 -12.96 0.72
N ARG A 67 5.72 -14.02 -0.09
CA ARG A 67 6.93 -14.64 -0.65
C ARG A 67 7.62 -13.78 -1.71
N GLU A 68 6.84 -13.01 -2.47
CA GLU A 68 7.35 -12.12 -3.52
C GLU A 68 7.74 -10.73 -2.97
N GLU A 69 7.55 -10.50 -1.68
CA GLU A 69 7.98 -9.29 -0.99
C GLU A 69 9.49 -9.28 -0.78
N GLY A 70 10.23 -9.08 -1.88
CA GLY A 70 11.65 -8.73 -1.87
C GLY A 70 11.80 -7.23 -1.63
N GLU A 71 11.96 -6.87 -0.35
CA GLU A 71 12.32 -5.58 0.24
C GLU A 71 11.67 -4.31 -0.37
N PRO A 72 10.54 -3.83 0.18
CA PRO A 72 10.22 -2.42 0.09
C PRO A 72 11.29 -1.65 0.86
N GLY A 73 12.00 -0.74 0.19
CA GLY A 73 13.02 0.11 0.80
C GLY A 73 12.50 0.71 2.12
N GLU A 74 13.30 0.54 3.17
CA GLU A 74 13.08 1.08 4.50
C GLU A 74 12.97 2.62 4.44
N GLU A 75 11.77 3.15 4.29
CA GLU A 75 11.49 4.56 4.58
C GLU A 75 11.20 4.68 6.08
N VAL A 76 12.28 4.69 6.88
CA VAL A 76 12.23 5.17 8.26
C VAL A 76 12.01 6.68 8.25
N GLU A 77 10.80 7.11 8.60
CA GLU A 77 10.56 8.51 8.98
C GLU A 77 11.42 8.81 10.22
N ALA A 78 12.44 9.65 10.05
CA ALA A 78 13.23 10.16 11.17
C ALA A 78 12.36 11.11 12.00
N VAL A 79 11.66 10.58 13.01
CA VAL A 79 11.00 11.41 14.04
C VAL A 79 12.10 12.09 14.86
N ALA A 80 12.44 13.34 14.51
CA ALA A 80 13.29 14.18 15.33
C ALA A 80 12.50 14.71 16.53
N GLU A 81 12.47 13.98 17.65
CA GLU A 81 12.04 14.56 18.92
C GLU A 81 13.16 15.44 19.48
N GLN A 82 13.08 16.74 19.16
CA GLN A 82 13.88 17.77 19.81
C GLN A 82 13.45 17.90 21.28
N THR A 83 14.15 17.22 22.18
CA THR A 83 13.98 17.43 23.63
C THR A 83 14.68 18.73 24.03
N VAL A 84 13.93 19.77 24.37
CA VAL A 84 14.41 20.92 25.15
C VAL A 84 14.18 20.62 26.64
N PRO A 85 15.23 20.42 27.46
CA PRO A 85 15.05 20.42 28.91
C PRO A 85 14.96 21.87 29.40
N ALA A 86 13.83 22.20 30.01
CA ALA A 86 13.62 23.45 30.73
C ALA A 86 14.62 23.59 31.90
N GLU A 87 15.21 24.78 32.04
CA GLU A 87 16.05 25.13 33.19
C GLU A 87 15.21 25.17 34.47
N PRO A 88 15.60 24.45 35.54
CA PRO A 88 14.98 24.66 36.85
C PRO A 88 15.66 25.83 37.55
N VAL A 89 14.94 26.95 37.64
CA VAL A 89 15.18 28.00 38.64
C VAL A 89 15.00 27.39 40.04
N SER A 90 16.02 27.50 40.91
CA SER A 90 15.80 27.70 42.35
C SER A 90 17.04 28.20 43.08
N VAL A 91 16.81 29.31 43.79
CA VAL A 91 17.65 30.07 44.72
C VAL A 91 17.73 29.31 46.05
N PRO A 92 18.87 29.31 46.76
CA PRO A 92 18.97 30.12 47.98
C PRO A 92 20.29 30.90 48.12
#